data_AF-T2SE80-F1
#
_entry.id   AF-T2SE80-F1
#
_cell.length_a   1.000
_cell.length_b   1.000
_cell.length_c   1.000
_cell.angle_alpha   90.00
_cell.angle_beta   90.00
_cell.angle_gamma   90.00
#
_symmetry.space_group_name_H-M   'P 1'
#
loop_
_entity.id
_entity.type
_entity.pdbx_description
1 polymer ?
#
loop_
_entity_poly.entity_id
_entity_poly.type
_entity_poly.pdbx_seq_one_letter_code
_entity_poly.pdbx_strand_id
1 'polypeptide(L)' 'MSAKQNLEIIKISNALSQGKSVSVGLVASVLEDS' A
#
# COMPACT_ATOMS: atom_id res chain seq x y z
N MET A 1 13.77 0.05 1.27
CA MET A 1 12.53 0.29 0.49
C MET A 1 12.74 -0.14 -0.95
N SER A 2 12.16 -1.27 -1.34
CA SER A 2 12.32 -1.84 -2.69
C SER A 2 11.41 -1.14 -3.71
N ALA A 3 11.77 -1.22 -5.00
CA ALA A 3 10.91 -0.72 -6.09
C ALA A 3 9.51 -1.38 -6.09
N LYS A 4 9.45 -2.65 -5.66
CA LYS A 4 8.19 -3.39 -5.47
C LYS A 4 7.33 -2.78 -4.37
N GLN A 5 7.90 -2.49 -3.20
CA GLN A 5 7.18 -1.81 -2.12
C GLN A 5 6.68 -0.43 -2.54
N ASN A 6 7.51 0.35 -3.24
CA ASN A 6 7.12 1.67 -3.73
C ASN A 6 5.89 1.60 -4.66
N LEU A 7 5.84 0.61 -5.53
CA LEU A 7 4.68 0.39 -6.41
C LEU A 7 3.41 0.04 -5.64
N GLU A 8 3.51 -0.81 -4.62
CA GLU A 8 2.37 -1.18 -3.77
C GLU A 8 1.86 0.01 -2.94
N ILE A 9 2.76 0.86 -2.41
CA ILE A 9 2.40 2.10 -1.70
C ILE A 9 1.63 3.06 -2.62
N ILE A 10 2.08 3.22 -3.87
CA ILE A 10 1.39 4.07 -4.86
C ILE A 10 -0.02 3.53 -5.13
N LYS A 11 -0.19 2.21 -5.28
CA LYS A 11 -1.51 1.59 -5.49
C LYS A 11 -2.45 1.82 -4.30
N ILE A 12 -1.95 1.64 -3.07
CA ILE A 12 -2.72 1.88 -1.85
C ILE A 12 -3.13 3.35 -1.77
N SER A 13 -2.19 4.27 -2.03
CA SER A 13 -2.44 5.72 -2.02
C SER A 13 -3.50 6.12 -3.04
N ASN A 14 -3.47 5.53 -4.25
CA ASN A 14 -4.47 5.76 -5.29
C ASN A 14 -5.85 5.21 -4.92
N ALA A 15 -5.93 4.06 -4.26
CA ALA A 15 -7.21 3.53 -3.79
C ALA A 15 -7.83 4.46 -2.73
N LEU A 16 -7.02 4.92 -1.78
CA LEU A 16 -7.44 5.84 -0.73
C LEU A 16 -7.88 7.21 -1.28
N SER A 17 -7.17 7.74 -2.28
CA SER A 17 -7.55 9.02 -2.92
C SER A 17 -8.86 8.94 -3.70
N GLN A 18 -9.25 7.74 -4.15
CA GLN A 18 -10.56 7.45 -4.74
C GLN A 18 -11.68 7.24 -3.70
N GLY A 19 -11.38 7.38 -2.41
CA GLY A 19 -12.33 7.13 -1.31
C GLY A 19 -12.62 5.65 -1.08
N LYS A 20 -11.80 4.75 -1.63
CA LYS A 20 -11.95 3.30 -1.41
C LYS A 20 -11.30 2.91 -0.09
N SER A 21 -11.94 1.99 0.63
CA SER A 21 -11.34 1.39 1.81
C SER A 21 -10.23 0.41 1.41
N VAL A 22 -9.17 0.39 2.21
CA VAL A 22 -8.04 -0.53 2.06
C VAL A 22 -7.91 -1.35 3.34
N SER A 23 -7.68 -2.65 3.19
CA SER A 23 -7.50 -3.54 4.34
C SER A 23 -6.24 -3.19 5.12
N VAL A 24 -6.35 -3.11 6.45
CA VAL A 24 -5.20 -2.90 7.35
C VAL A 24 -4.15 -4.00 7.19
N GLY A 25 -4.58 -5.25 6.93
CA GLY A 25 -3.65 -6.36 6.67
C GLY A 25 -2.81 -6.16 5.39
N LEU A 26 -3.39 -5.54 4.35
CA LEU A 26 -2.66 -5.19 3.14
C LEU A 26 -1.61 -4.11 3.43
N VAL A 27 -1.98 -3.06 4.19
CA VAL A 27 -1.04 -1.99 4.57
C VAL A 27 0.10 -2.55 5.42
N ALA A 28 -0.20 -3.38 6.41
CA ALA A 28 0.80 -4.04 7.24
C ALA A 28 1.77 -4.90 6.42
N SER A 29 1.25 -5.69 5.47
CA SER A 29 2.10 -6.55 4.62
C SER A 29 3.09 -5.77 3.74
N VAL A 30 2.72 -4.55 3.32
CA VAL A 30 3.61 -3.67 2.55
C VAL A 30 4.70 -3.06 3.43
N LEU A 31 4.40 -2.83 4.72
CA LEU A 31 5.32 -2.27 5.71
C LEU A 31 6.28 -3.33 6.29
N GLU A 32 5.86 -4.58 6.44
CA GLU A 32 6.68 -5.68 7.00
C GLU A 32 7.85 -6.11 6.09
N ASP A 33 7.79 -5.84 4.79
CA ASP A 33 8.84 -6.19 3.81
C ASP A 33 10.02 -5.18 3.81
N SER A 34 10.21 -4.42 4.90
CA SER A 34 11.17 -3.30 5.04
C SER A 34 12.58 -3.72 5.47
#